data_AF-A0A3L7LZA8-F1
#
_entry.id   AF-A0A3L7LZA8-F1
#
_cell.length_a   1.000
_cell.length_b   1.000
_cell.length_c   1.000
_cell.angle_alpha   90.00
_cell.angle_beta   90.00
_cell.angle_gamma   90.00
#
_symmetry.space_group_name_H-M   'P 1'
#
loop_
_entity.id
_entity.type
_entity.pdbx_description
1 polymer ?
#
loop_
_entity_poly.entity_id
_entity_poly.type
_entity_poly.pdbx_seq_one_letter_code
_entity_poly.pdbx_strand_id
1 'polypeptide(L)'
;MKKTVHSSACRQAWRVCNSTVQHLLHHAFMPHSYDAFSLGIIDACAEPVQLSRCAASCPRQSLVMMNPDELHTGDAVTEEGWRYRMIYIAPSTLGDLSGESGWWFGNVAQQDLTRATALSQLLAAFWQSQEALCSAGLVLEIADRLRPHAHVARRSQM
;
A
#
# COMPACT_ATOMS: atom_id res chain seq x y z
N MET A 1 4.24 23.67 14.39
CA MET A 1 3.40 22.68 15.09
C MET A 1 2.85 21.70 14.07
N LYS A 2 3.42 20.48 14.01
CA LYS A 2 2.94 19.42 13.11
C LYS A 2 1.63 18.87 13.70
N LYS A 3 0.49 19.16 13.07
CA LYS A 3 -0.79 18.54 13.46
C LYS A 3 -0.77 17.10 12.95
N THR A 4 -0.36 16.18 13.80
CA THR A 4 -0.64 14.75 13.62
C THR A 4 -2.15 14.57 13.81
N VAL A 5 -2.92 14.50 12.72
CA VAL A 5 -4.36 14.29 12.79
C VAL A 5 -4.61 12.80 12.93
N HIS A 6 -4.54 12.30 14.15
CA HIS A 6 -5.03 10.98 14.52
C HIS A 6 -6.54 11.05 14.77
N SER A 7 -7.37 11.18 13.72
CA SER A 7 -8.82 11.08 13.92
C SER A 7 -9.21 9.63 14.16
N SER A 8 -9.97 9.37 15.22
CA SER A 8 -10.53 8.05 15.55
C SER A 8 -11.38 7.49 14.40
N ALA A 9 -11.98 8.35 13.57
CA ALA A 9 -12.71 7.97 12.36
C ALA A 9 -11.83 7.27 11.32
N CYS A 10 -10.56 7.69 11.16
CA CYS A 10 -9.58 7.03 10.29
C CYS A 10 -9.16 5.64 10.84
N ARG A 11 -9.24 5.43 12.15
CA ARG A 11 -9.06 4.11 12.78
C ARG A 11 -10.33 3.24 12.73
N GLN A 12 -11.52 3.84 12.69
CA GLN A 12 -12.81 3.13 12.74
C GLN A 12 -13.29 2.66 11.37
N ALA A 13 -12.97 3.38 10.28
CA ALA A 13 -13.20 2.89 8.93
C ALA A 13 -12.42 1.58 8.63
N TRP A 14 -11.38 1.28 9.41
CA TRP A 14 -10.44 0.18 9.16
C TRP A 14 -10.33 -0.84 10.30
N ARG A 15 -11.03 -0.66 11.42
CA ARG A 15 -11.19 -1.71 12.46
C ARG A 15 -12.21 -2.79 12.07
N VAL A 16 -12.84 -2.66 10.92
CA VAL A 16 -13.82 -3.61 10.38
C VAL A 16 -13.34 -4.09 9.02
N CYS A 17 -12.47 -5.10 8.98
CA CYS A 17 -12.57 -6.22 8.02
C CYS A 17 -11.27 -7.03 7.92
N ASN A 18 -11.35 -8.30 8.31
CA ASN A 18 -10.50 -9.37 7.78
C ASN A 18 -10.87 -9.66 6.29
N SER A 19 -10.92 -8.66 5.42
CA SER A 19 -11.37 -8.83 4.03
C SER A 19 -10.29 -8.48 3.01
N THR A 20 -10.11 -9.38 2.05
CA THR A 20 -9.21 -9.35 0.90
C THR A 20 -9.24 -8.07 0.05
N VAL A 21 -10.37 -7.34 0.02
CA VAL A 21 -10.58 -6.19 -0.86
C VAL A 21 -11.48 -5.15 -0.20
N GLN A 22 -11.09 -3.87 -0.24
CA GLN A 22 -11.97 -2.79 0.21
C GLN A 22 -12.59 -2.10 -1.01
N HIS A 23 -13.92 -1.96 -0.99
CA HIS A 23 -14.67 -1.16 -1.93
C HIS A 23 -15.14 0.11 -1.23
N LEU A 24 -14.75 1.28 -1.73
CA LEU A 24 -15.16 2.57 -1.17
C LEU A 24 -15.99 3.35 -2.18
N LEU A 25 -17.22 3.65 -1.78
CA LEU A 25 -18.11 4.58 -2.48
C LEU A 25 -17.98 5.95 -1.82
N HIS A 26 -17.63 6.98 -2.59
CA HIS A 26 -17.60 8.38 -2.17
C HIS A 26 -16.81 8.66 -0.87
N HIS A 27 -15.69 7.97 -0.65
CA HIS A 27 -14.86 8.22 0.52
C HIS A 27 -13.64 9.09 0.17
N ALA A 28 -13.54 10.20 0.88
CA ALA A 28 -12.40 11.12 0.88
C ALA A 28 -11.67 10.96 2.21
N PHE A 29 -10.46 10.41 2.18
CA PHE A 29 -9.61 10.38 3.36
C PHE A 29 -8.91 11.72 3.51
N MET A 30 -9.15 12.38 4.64
CA MET A 30 -8.36 13.55 5.05
C MET A 30 -6.86 13.21 5.03
N PRO A 31 -5.97 14.19 4.76
CA PRO A 31 -4.53 13.96 4.71
C PRO A 31 -4.01 13.23 5.96
N HIS A 32 -3.39 12.08 5.76
CA HIS A 32 -2.85 11.22 6.82
C HIS A 32 -1.55 10.52 6.37
N SER A 33 -0.85 9.91 7.33
CA SER A 33 0.38 9.14 7.08
C SER A 33 0.44 7.98 8.08
N TYR A 34 1.26 6.97 7.77
CA TYR A 34 1.51 5.81 8.62
C TYR A 34 3.00 5.67 8.90
N ASP A 35 3.36 5.05 10.01
CA ASP A 35 4.73 4.62 10.33
C ASP A 35 5.13 3.31 9.63
N ALA A 36 4.40 2.94 8.57
CA ALA A 36 4.54 1.72 7.80
C ALA A 36 4.47 2.01 6.29
N PHE A 37 5.06 1.13 5.48
CA PHE A 37 4.81 1.12 4.04
C PHE A 37 3.34 0.79 3.78
N SER A 38 2.69 1.50 2.86
CA SER A 38 1.39 1.11 2.33
C SER A 38 1.58 0.62 0.90
N LEU A 39 1.50 -0.70 0.72
CA LEU A 39 1.81 -1.39 -0.53
C LEU A 39 0.57 -2.08 -1.06
N GLY A 40 0.29 -1.96 -2.35
CA GLY A 40 -0.84 -2.66 -2.92
C GLY A 40 -1.22 -2.25 -4.33
N ILE A 41 -2.50 -2.35 -4.63
CA ILE A 41 -3.04 -2.09 -5.97
C ILE A 41 -4.37 -1.33 -5.93
N ILE A 42 -4.63 -0.60 -7.02
CA ILE A 42 -5.97 -0.14 -7.38
C ILE A 42 -6.58 -1.15 -8.35
N ASP A 43 -7.47 -2.00 -7.83
CA ASP A 43 -8.17 -3.05 -8.60
C ASP A 43 -9.09 -2.47 -9.68
N ALA A 44 -9.82 -1.42 -9.32
CA ALA A 44 -10.76 -0.74 -10.19
C ALA A 44 -10.92 0.70 -9.72
N CYS A 45 -10.81 1.65 -10.64
CA CYS A 45 -11.22 3.03 -10.44
C CYS A 45 -11.86 3.54 -11.72
N ALA A 46 -12.95 4.28 -11.61
CA ALA A 46 -13.59 4.91 -12.75
C ALA A 46 -12.72 5.99 -13.40
N GLU A 47 -11.92 6.70 -12.61
CA GLU A 47 -11.13 7.87 -13.02
C GLU A 47 -9.86 8.00 -12.13
N PRO A 48 -8.94 8.94 -12.39
CA PRO A 48 -7.77 9.21 -11.54
C PRO A 48 -8.08 9.32 -10.03
N VAL A 49 -7.41 8.54 -9.19
CA VAL A 49 -7.39 8.76 -7.71
C VAL A 49 -6.19 9.60 -7.35
N GLN A 50 -6.32 10.55 -6.42
CA GLN A 50 -5.18 11.24 -5.81
C GLN A 50 -4.71 10.50 -4.56
N LEU A 51 -3.44 10.09 -4.55
CA LEU A 51 -2.85 9.27 -3.48
C LEU A 51 -1.71 9.98 -2.72
N SER A 52 -1.35 11.22 -3.07
CA SER A 52 -0.28 11.98 -2.39
C SER A 52 -0.40 13.47 -2.70
N ARG A 53 0.39 14.31 -2.02
CA ARG A 53 0.50 15.76 -2.30
C ARG A 53 0.91 16.06 -3.74
N CYS A 54 1.67 15.15 -4.36
CA CYS A 54 1.80 15.09 -5.80
C CYS A 54 0.60 14.29 -6.31
N ALA A 55 -0.36 14.96 -6.95
CA ALA A 55 -1.55 14.34 -7.52
C ALA A 55 -1.17 13.27 -8.55
N ALA A 56 -0.85 12.07 -8.08
CA ALA A 56 -0.54 10.93 -8.93
C ALA A 56 -1.86 10.29 -9.32
N SER A 57 -2.33 10.56 -10.55
CA SER A 57 -3.45 9.84 -11.14
C SER A 57 -3.13 8.34 -11.18
N CYS A 58 -3.95 7.54 -10.49
CA CYS A 58 -3.85 6.08 -10.53
C CYS A 58 -4.90 5.48 -11.46
N PRO A 59 -4.55 5.15 -12.72
CA PRO A 59 -5.42 4.38 -13.60
C PRO A 59 -5.65 2.97 -13.05
N ARG A 60 -6.66 2.26 -13.57
CA ARG A 60 -6.97 0.87 -13.18
C ARG A 60 -5.73 -0.01 -13.23
N GLN A 61 -5.62 -0.94 -12.29
CA GLN A 61 -4.54 -1.93 -12.20
C GLN A 61 -3.15 -1.30 -12.01
N SER A 62 -3.08 -0.19 -11.27
CA SER A 62 -1.81 0.43 -10.86
C SER A 62 -1.31 -0.15 -9.55
N LEU A 63 0.01 -0.27 -9.43
CA LEU A 63 0.71 -0.49 -8.17
C LEU A 63 0.67 0.79 -7.34
N VAL A 64 0.48 0.65 -6.03
CA VAL A 64 0.57 1.72 -5.03
C VAL A 64 1.66 1.37 -4.03
N MET A 65 2.63 2.27 -3.86
CA MET A 65 3.84 2.06 -3.06
C MET A 65 4.16 3.34 -2.27
N MET A 66 3.48 3.55 -1.14
CA MET A 66 3.69 4.72 -0.29
C MET A 66 4.68 4.42 0.83
N ASN A 67 5.61 5.35 1.04
CA ASN A 67 6.62 5.24 2.09
C ASN A 67 6.03 5.58 3.47
N PRO A 68 6.66 5.12 4.58
CA PRO A 68 6.35 5.61 5.91
C PRO A 68 6.45 7.14 5.98
N ASP A 69 5.59 7.73 6.79
CA ASP A 69 5.44 9.18 7.00
C ASP A 69 5.06 9.98 5.73
N GLU A 70 4.80 9.30 4.61
CA GLU A 70 4.33 9.94 3.40
C GLU A 70 2.88 10.39 3.58
N LEU A 71 2.66 11.70 3.54
CA LEU A 71 1.33 12.28 3.69
C LEU A 71 0.52 12.05 2.41
N HIS A 72 -0.60 11.35 2.55
CA HIS A 72 -1.50 11.03 1.46
C HIS A 72 -2.95 11.34 1.78
N THR A 73 -3.72 11.59 0.72
CA THR A 73 -5.17 11.55 0.72
C THR A 73 -5.63 10.32 -0.04
N GLY A 74 -6.90 9.99 0.06
CA GLY A 74 -7.53 8.99 -0.80
C GLY A 74 -8.89 9.53 -1.14
N ASP A 75 -8.93 10.33 -2.21
CA ASP A 75 -10.14 10.97 -2.67
C ASP A 75 -10.68 10.20 -3.87
N ALA A 76 -11.85 9.57 -3.68
CA ALA A 76 -12.63 9.08 -4.81
C ALA A 76 -13.09 10.29 -5.62
N VAL A 77 -12.48 10.48 -6.80
CA VAL A 77 -12.77 11.65 -7.66
C VAL A 77 -14.15 11.56 -8.31
N THR A 78 -14.83 10.40 -8.26
CA THR A 78 -16.10 10.15 -8.96
C THR A 78 -17.13 9.32 -8.20
N GLU A 79 -18.36 9.34 -8.74
CA GLU A 79 -19.53 8.67 -8.17
C GLU A 79 -19.46 7.12 -8.21
N GLU A 80 -18.66 6.57 -9.11
CA GLU A 80 -18.52 5.13 -9.31
C GLU A 80 -17.61 4.46 -8.24
N GLY A 81 -16.97 5.26 -7.39
CA GLY A 81 -16.10 4.79 -6.32
C GLY A 81 -14.80 4.17 -6.82
N TRP A 82 -14.07 3.54 -5.89
CA TRP A 82 -12.81 2.87 -6.19
C TRP A 82 -12.62 1.63 -5.31
N ARG A 83 -11.83 0.69 -5.83
CA ARG A 83 -11.51 -0.58 -5.19
C ARG A 83 -10.01 -0.76 -5.13
N TYR A 84 -9.50 -1.10 -3.96
CA TYR A 84 -8.09 -1.34 -3.74
C TYR A 84 -7.85 -2.54 -2.82
N ARG A 85 -6.61 -3.01 -2.83
CA ARG A 85 -6.09 -3.99 -1.87
C ARG A 85 -4.75 -3.49 -1.40
N MET A 86 -4.58 -3.36 -0.09
CA MET A 86 -3.35 -2.88 0.51
C MET A 86 -2.88 -3.84 1.61
N ILE A 87 -1.59 -3.83 1.85
CA ILE A 87 -0.94 -4.34 3.06
C ILE A 87 -0.12 -3.21 3.66
N TYR A 88 -0.05 -3.18 5.00
CA TYR A 88 0.77 -2.23 5.74
C TYR A 88 1.90 -2.98 6.42
N ILE A 89 3.14 -2.63 6.09
CA ILE A 89 4.33 -3.35 6.55
C ILE A 89 5.28 -2.37 7.23
N ALA A 90 5.58 -2.61 8.51
CA ALA A 90 6.57 -1.82 9.22
C ALA A 90 7.96 -2.02 8.59
N PRO A 91 8.80 -0.98 8.51
CA PRO A 91 10.14 -1.11 7.92
C PRO A 91 11.02 -2.16 8.60
N SER A 92 10.90 -2.30 9.92
CA SER A 92 11.60 -3.35 10.67
C SER A 92 11.14 -4.74 10.24
N THR A 93 9.84 -4.98 10.15
CA THR A 93 9.29 -6.27 9.71
C THR A 93 9.73 -6.63 8.30
N LEU A 94 9.68 -5.68 7.36
CA LEU A 94 10.16 -5.93 5.99
C LEU A 94 11.66 -6.22 5.98
N GLY A 95 12.44 -5.51 6.79
CA GLY A 95 13.88 -5.72 6.91
C GLY A 95 14.25 -7.06 7.54
N ASP A 96 13.56 -7.46 8.60
CA ASP A 96 13.80 -8.73 9.30
C ASP A 96 13.45 -9.92 8.40
N LEU A 97 12.38 -9.81 7.60
CA LEU A 97 11.97 -10.86 6.68
C LEU A 97 12.89 -10.93 5.46
N SER A 98 13.08 -9.81 4.75
CA SER A 98 13.84 -9.79 3.47
C SER A 98 15.36 -9.86 3.67
N GLY A 99 15.86 -9.52 4.86
CA GLY A 99 17.29 -9.31 5.11
C GLY A 99 17.84 -8.02 4.47
N GLU A 100 16.99 -7.21 3.84
CA GLU A 100 17.35 -5.94 3.20
C GLU A 100 16.79 -4.76 4.00
N SER A 101 17.61 -3.73 4.24
CA SER A 101 17.20 -2.55 5.01
C SER A 101 17.23 -1.27 4.17
N GLY A 102 16.56 -0.23 4.66
CA GLY A 102 16.51 1.07 3.98
C GLY A 102 15.72 1.01 2.67
N TRP A 103 14.63 0.24 2.63
CA TRP A 103 13.70 0.23 1.51
C TRP A 103 13.09 1.62 1.30
N TRP A 104 13.01 2.05 0.05
CA TRP A 104 12.37 3.30 -0.34
C TRP A 104 11.83 3.20 -1.76
N PHE A 105 10.61 3.70 -1.98
CA PHE A 105 9.94 3.71 -3.28
C PHE A 105 9.92 5.12 -3.86
N GLY A 106 10.48 5.28 -5.06
CA GLY A 106 10.58 6.60 -5.69
C GLY A 106 9.32 7.11 -6.37
N ASN A 107 8.37 6.21 -6.64
CA ASN A 107 7.09 6.54 -7.27
C ASN A 107 5.95 5.91 -6.47
N VAL A 108 5.00 6.74 -6.02
CA VAL A 108 3.80 6.30 -5.29
C VAL A 108 2.91 5.40 -6.13
N ALA A 109 2.79 5.71 -7.42
CA ALA A 109 1.91 5.02 -8.35
C ALA A 109 2.69 4.62 -9.60
N GLN A 110 2.55 3.37 -10.03
CA GLN A 110 3.17 2.87 -11.25
C GLN A 110 2.21 1.92 -11.98
N GLN A 111 2.13 2.05 -13.31
CA GLN A 111 1.40 1.10 -14.15
C GLN A 111 2.30 -0.09 -14.48
N ASP A 112 1.96 -1.25 -13.95
CA ASP A 112 2.54 -2.53 -14.34
C ASP A 112 1.45 -3.60 -14.19
N LEU A 113 0.76 -3.93 -15.29
CA LEU A 113 -0.38 -4.84 -15.28
C LEU A 113 -0.01 -6.25 -14.79
N THR A 114 1.17 -6.72 -15.19
CA THR A 114 1.64 -8.06 -14.85
C THR A 114 1.90 -8.13 -13.34
N ARG A 115 2.63 -7.17 -12.78
CA ARG A 115 2.90 -7.12 -11.34
C ARG A 115 1.65 -6.81 -10.54
N ALA A 116 0.78 -5.92 -11.01
CA ALA A 116 -0.46 -5.60 -10.31
C ALA A 116 -1.38 -6.83 -10.22
N THR A 117 -1.46 -7.64 -11.28
CA THR A 117 -2.23 -8.89 -11.27
C THR A 117 -1.65 -9.90 -10.28
N ALA A 118 -0.33 -10.10 -10.30
CA ALA A 118 0.34 -10.98 -9.35
C ALA A 118 0.17 -10.50 -7.90
N LEU A 119 0.35 -9.19 -7.65
CA LEU A 119 0.19 -8.59 -6.34
C LEU A 119 -1.25 -8.69 -5.84
N SER A 120 -2.25 -8.56 -6.72
CA SER A 120 -3.67 -8.78 -6.41
C SER A 120 -3.91 -10.18 -5.82
N GLN A 121 -3.28 -11.20 -6.40
CA GLN A 121 -3.39 -12.59 -5.97
C GLN A 121 -2.66 -12.85 -4.66
N LEU A 122 -1.45 -12.30 -4.51
CA LEU A 122 -0.65 -12.42 -3.27
C LEU A 122 -1.36 -11.76 -2.08
N LEU A 123 -1.89 -10.55 -2.27
CA LEU A 123 -2.66 -9.85 -1.24
C LEU A 123 -3.94 -10.63 -0.88
N ALA A 124 -4.59 -11.24 -1.87
CA ALA A 124 -5.75 -12.09 -1.61
C ALA A 124 -5.41 -13.34 -0.81
N ALA A 125 -4.28 -13.97 -1.08
CA ALA A 125 -3.79 -15.10 -0.30
C ALA A 125 -3.37 -14.65 1.11
N PHE A 126 -2.73 -13.49 1.25
CA PHE A 126 -2.28 -12.95 2.54
C PHE A 126 -3.44 -12.73 3.49
N TRP A 127 -4.49 -12.04 3.03
CA TRP A 127 -5.68 -11.76 3.84
C TRP A 127 -6.53 -12.99 4.17
N GLN A 128 -6.36 -14.10 3.45
CA GLN A 128 -7.01 -15.39 3.74
C GLN A 128 -6.14 -16.30 4.61
N SER A 129 -4.86 -15.99 4.79
CA SER A 129 -3.94 -16.81 5.56
C SER A 129 -4.23 -16.71 7.05
N GLN A 130 -4.25 -17.84 7.74
CA GLN A 130 -4.38 -17.91 9.20
C GLN A 130 -3.08 -18.36 9.87
N GLU A 131 -2.07 -18.76 9.09
CA GLU A 131 -0.78 -19.22 9.59
C GLU A 131 0.30 -18.15 9.46
N ALA A 132 1.05 -17.94 10.54
CA ALA A 132 2.08 -16.91 10.61
C ALA A 132 3.21 -17.14 9.59
N LEU A 133 3.65 -18.38 9.41
CA LEU A 133 4.73 -18.71 8.47
C LEU A 133 4.29 -18.48 7.02
N CYS A 134 3.08 -18.91 6.66
CA CYS A 134 2.50 -18.66 5.35
C CYS A 134 2.36 -17.15 5.09
N SER A 135 1.90 -16.38 6.08
CA SER A 135 1.78 -14.92 5.98
C SER A 135 3.15 -14.25 5.77
N ALA A 136 4.18 -14.69 6.49
CA ALA A 136 5.54 -14.19 6.33
C ALA A 136 6.12 -14.50 4.94
N GLY A 137 5.91 -15.71 4.42
CA GLY A 137 6.31 -16.09 3.06
C GLY A 137 5.60 -15.26 1.99
N LEU A 138 4.31 -14.96 2.17
CA LEU A 138 3.55 -14.10 1.26
C LEU A 138 4.05 -12.65 1.29
N VAL A 139 4.46 -12.14 2.45
CA VAL A 139 5.10 -10.82 2.56
C VAL A 139 6.41 -10.77 1.77
N LEU A 140 7.22 -11.84 1.83
CA LEU A 140 8.45 -11.94 1.03
C LEU A 140 8.18 -11.94 -0.47
N GLU A 141 7.22 -12.73 -0.93
CA GLU A 141 6.82 -12.73 -2.34
C GLU A 141 6.31 -11.36 -2.81
N ILE A 142 5.54 -10.66 -1.95
CA ILE A 142 5.10 -9.28 -2.22
C ILE A 142 6.31 -8.34 -2.35
N ALA A 143 7.27 -8.43 -1.41
CA ALA A 143 8.48 -7.63 -1.43
C ALA A 143 9.30 -7.85 -2.71
N ASP A 144 9.48 -9.11 -3.12
CA ASP A 144 10.19 -9.48 -4.34
C ASP A 144 9.50 -8.94 -5.60
N ARG A 145 8.16 -8.90 -5.61
CA ARG A 145 7.41 -8.37 -6.77
C ARG A 145 7.58 -6.86 -6.91
N LEU A 146 7.69 -6.17 -5.78
CA LEU A 146 7.88 -4.73 -5.72
C LEU A 146 9.37 -4.31 -5.77
N ARG A 147 10.30 -5.26 -5.60
CA ARG A 147 11.74 -5.01 -5.54
C ARG A 147 12.31 -4.17 -6.69
N PRO A 148 11.86 -4.31 -7.96
CA PRO A 148 12.35 -3.48 -9.06
C PRO A 148 11.95 -2.00 -8.98
N HIS A 149 10.94 -1.66 -8.16
CA HIS A 149 10.50 -0.29 -7.90
C HIS A 149 11.09 0.27 -6.59
N ALA A 150 11.81 -0.56 -5.84
CA ALA A 150 12.41 -0.21 -4.57
C ALA A 150 13.91 0.09 -4.72
N HIS A 151 14.35 1.13 -4.04
CA HIS A 151 15.73 1.32 -3.66
C HIS A 151 15.94 0.69 -2.28
N VAL A 152 17.06 0.01 -2.09
CA VAL A 152 17.50 -0.47 -0.77
C VAL A 152 18.84 0.15 -0.45
N ALA A 153 19.10 0.44 0.82
CA ALA A 153 20.40 0.92 1.22
C ALA A 153 21.44 -0.17 0.89
N ARG A 154 22.54 0.21 0.21
CA ARG A 154 23.67 -0.71 0.09
C ARG A 154 24.18 -1.00 1.49
N ARG A 155 24.34 -2.28 1.84
CA ARG A 155 25.10 -2.66 3.02
C ARG A 155 26.46 -1.97 2.94
N SER A 156 26.72 -1.02 3.84
CA SER A 156 28.08 -0.55 4.08
C SER A 156 28.87 -1.79 4.51
N GLN A 157 29.75 -2.27 3.63
CA GLN A 157 30.76 -3.25 4.03
C GLN A 157 31.60 -2.56 5.10
N MET A 158 31.41 -2.94 6.36
CA MET A 158 32.37 -2.71 7.43
C MET A 158 33.46 -3.78 7.34
#